data_AF-A0A0G0JWG6-F1
#
_entry.id   AF-A0A0G0JWG6-F1
#
_cell.length_a   1.000
_cell.length_b   1.000
_cell.length_c   1.000
_cell.angle_alpha   90.00
_cell.angle_beta   90.00
_cell.angle_gamma   90.00
#
_symmetry.space_group_name_H-M   'P 1'
#
loop_
_entity.id
_entity.type
_entity.pdbx_description
1 polymer ?
#
loop_
_entity_poly.entity_id
_entity_poly.type
_entity_poly.pdbx_seq_one_letter_code
_entity_poly.pdbx_strand_id
1 'polypeptide(L)'
;MAWLLKKIMWLTLIITVIFLHLALRDWFDFPFNCFNLIFLFLGAAIIIWPQNNNLWLVLPTVLISELFSVVPFGVSAISLFISFLITNWLLLNIITNRSILIVLFAGIFSFILYRLLFYLFLIGGQLFGSSIDLLWSEIIISWLWECVLTIGILVLFYLITTLFTKRFNPSYVILNRKNIF
;
A
#
# COMPACT_ATOMS: atom_id res chain seq x y z
N MET A 1 30.58 -1.62 2.07
CA MET A 1 29.84 -2.37 3.13
C MET A 1 28.43 -1.81 3.38
N ALA A 2 28.28 -0.54 3.77
CA ALA A 2 26.99 0.04 4.21
C ALA A 2 25.87 -0.01 3.14
N TRP A 3 26.20 0.17 1.86
CA TRP A 3 25.22 0.08 0.76
C TRP A 3 24.61 -1.31 0.62
N LEU A 4 25.44 -2.35 0.72
CA LEU A 4 25.05 -3.74 0.56
C LEU A 4 24.16 -4.20 1.73
N LEU A 5 24.52 -3.79 2.95
CA LEU A 5 23.69 -3.98 4.15
C LEU A 5 22.30 -3.36 4.00
N LYS A 6 22.20 -2.14 3.45
CA LYS A 6 20.92 -1.47 3.21
C LYS A 6 20.03 -2.27 2.25
N LYS A 7 20.60 -2.83 1.18
CA LYS A 7 19.86 -3.64 0.21
C LYS A 7 19.38 -4.96 0.82
N ILE A 8 20.23 -5.62 1.60
CA ILE A 8 19.85 -6.84 2.33
C ILE A 8 18.69 -6.54 3.29
N MET A 9 18.77 -5.43 4.04
CA MET A 9 17.71 -5.03 4.97
C MET A 9 16.36 -4.78 4.29
N TRP A 10 16.36 -4.16 3.10
CA TRP A 10 15.13 -3.99 2.32
C TRP A 10 14.57 -5.33 1.85
N LEU A 11 15.43 -6.24 1.39
CA LEU A 11 15.01 -7.55 0.93
C LEU A 11 14.43 -8.39 2.07
N THR A 12 15.07 -8.39 3.24
CA THR A 12 14.52 -9.08 4.43
C THR A 12 13.20 -8.49 4.88
N LEU A 13 13.06 -7.15 4.82
CA LEU A 13 11.80 -6.47 5.13
C LEU A 13 10.66 -6.84 4.16
N ILE A 14 10.95 -6.95 2.86
CA ILE A 14 9.96 -7.40 1.87
C ILE A 14 9.51 -8.83 2.19
N ILE A 15 10.45 -9.72 2.48
CA ILE A 15 10.16 -11.12 2.83
C ILE A 15 9.31 -11.18 4.09
N THR A 16 9.65 -10.45 5.15
CA THR A 16 8.87 -10.45 6.40
C THR A 16 7.46 -9.91 6.19
N VAL A 17 7.28 -8.87 5.38
CA VAL A 17 5.96 -8.33 5.01
C VAL A 17 5.11 -9.39 4.32
N ILE A 18 5.68 -10.17 3.40
CA ILE A 18 4.94 -11.23 2.68
C ILE A 18 4.58 -12.37 3.63
N PHE A 19 5.52 -12.86 4.43
CA PHE A 19 5.22 -13.91 5.42
C PHE A 19 4.15 -13.48 6.41
N LEU A 20 4.20 -12.23 6.88
CA LEU A 20 3.20 -11.71 7.81
C LEU A 20 1.85 -11.53 7.13
N HIS A 21 1.82 -11.13 5.85
CA HIS A 21 0.59 -11.08 5.07
C HIS A 21 -0.06 -12.46 4.93
N LEU A 22 0.71 -13.50 4.61
CA LEU A 22 0.22 -14.87 4.52
C LEU A 22 -0.26 -15.39 5.88
N ALA A 23 0.54 -15.19 6.94
CA ALA A 23 0.16 -15.60 8.29
C ALA A 23 -1.14 -14.93 8.77
N LEU A 24 -1.32 -13.63 8.48
CA LEU A 24 -2.57 -12.93 8.81
C LEU A 24 -3.77 -13.51 8.07
N ARG A 25 -3.60 -13.89 6.80
CA ARG A 25 -4.66 -14.48 6.00
C ARG A 25 -5.07 -15.87 6.50
N ASP A 26 -4.10 -16.67 6.92
CA ASP A 26 -4.32 -18.07 7.29
C ASP A 26 -4.69 -18.27 8.76
N TRP A 27 -4.25 -17.39 9.66
CA TRP A 27 -4.45 -17.56 11.11
C TRP A 27 -5.66 -16.82 11.68
N PHE A 28 -6.16 -15.81 10.96
CA PHE A 28 -7.31 -15.03 11.42
C PHE A 28 -8.56 -15.42 10.65
N ASP A 29 -9.72 -15.33 11.32
CA ASP A 29 -11.01 -15.54 10.67
C ASP A 29 -11.51 -14.26 10.00
N PHE A 30 -12.55 -14.41 9.17
CA PHE A 30 -13.28 -13.28 8.61
C PHE A 30 -13.84 -12.38 9.74
N PRO A 31 -13.70 -11.04 9.65
CA PRO A 31 -13.25 -10.23 8.51
C PRO A 31 -11.74 -9.90 8.49
N PHE A 32 -10.98 -10.30 9.51
CA PHE A 32 -9.58 -9.90 9.66
C PHE A 32 -8.66 -10.53 8.62
N ASN A 33 -9.01 -11.71 8.12
CA ASN A 33 -8.32 -12.34 6.99
C ASN A 33 -8.40 -11.56 5.67
N CYS A 34 -9.31 -10.59 5.56
CA CYS A 34 -9.42 -9.72 4.38
C CYS A 34 -8.35 -8.61 4.39
N PHE A 35 -7.54 -8.50 5.43
CA PHE A 35 -6.56 -7.42 5.56
C PHE A 35 -5.41 -7.53 4.53
N ASN A 36 -5.29 -6.54 3.66
CA ASN A 36 -4.23 -6.47 2.66
C ASN A 36 -3.00 -5.73 3.18
N LEU A 37 -2.12 -6.48 3.84
CA LEU A 37 -0.91 -5.94 4.44
C LEU A 37 0.09 -5.44 3.38
N ILE A 38 0.17 -6.09 2.22
CA ILE A 38 1.04 -5.65 1.12
C ILE A 38 0.63 -4.25 0.65
N PHE A 39 -0.67 -4.05 0.44
CA PHE A 39 -1.22 -2.73 0.10
C PHE A 39 -0.96 -1.72 1.23
N LEU A 40 -1.16 -2.08 2.49
CA LEU A 40 -0.85 -1.19 3.62
C LEU A 40 0.62 -0.75 3.60
N PHE A 41 1.54 -1.70 3.48
CA PHE A 41 2.97 -1.45 3.54
C PHE A 41 3.43 -0.52 2.41
N LEU A 42 3.04 -0.83 1.17
CA LEU A 42 3.37 -0.03 0.00
C LEU A 42 2.63 1.31 -0.02
N GLY A 43 1.35 1.31 0.36
CA GLY A 43 0.53 2.49 0.49
C GLY A 43 1.09 3.46 1.53
N ALA A 44 1.58 2.97 2.67
CA ALA A 44 2.27 3.79 3.65
C ALA A 44 3.55 4.41 3.06
N ALA A 45 4.37 3.61 2.34
CA ALA A 45 5.58 4.10 1.70
C ALA A 45 5.32 5.19 0.65
N ILE A 46 4.21 5.10 -0.09
CA ILE A 46 3.92 5.99 -1.23
C ILE A 46 3.05 7.17 -0.83
N ILE A 47 2.03 6.97 0.01
CA ILE A 47 1.06 8.01 0.38
C ILE A 47 1.65 8.95 1.44
N ILE A 48 2.34 8.39 2.44
CA ILE A 48 2.90 9.18 3.56
C ILE A 48 4.22 9.84 3.13
N TRP A 49 5.07 9.12 2.41
CA TRP A 49 6.37 9.61 1.93
C TRP A 49 6.50 9.49 0.40
N PRO A 50 5.72 10.25 -0.39
CA PRO A 50 5.77 10.13 -1.83
C PRO A 50 7.13 10.54 -2.36
N GLN A 51 7.78 9.56 -2.98
CA GLN A 51 9.04 9.69 -3.67
C GLN A 51 8.98 8.75 -4.87
N ASN A 52 9.51 9.17 -6.01
CA ASN A 52 9.55 8.34 -7.21
C ASN A 52 10.29 7.02 -6.98
N ASN A 53 11.25 7.00 -6.06
CA ASN A 53 12.01 5.79 -5.73
C ASN A 53 11.15 4.72 -5.02
N ASN A 54 10.12 5.11 -4.27
CA ASN A 54 9.29 4.17 -3.50
C ASN A 54 8.37 3.35 -4.41
N LEU A 55 8.02 3.85 -5.60
CA LEU A 55 7.24 3.11 -6.60
C LEU A 55 7.94 1.84 -7.06
N TRP A 56 9.28 1.84 -7.13
CA TRP A 56 10.05 0.67 -7.55
C TRP A 56 10.01 -0.48 -6.55
N LEU A 57 9.58 -0.23 -5.31
CA LEU A 57 9.39 -1.30 -4.32
C LEU A 57 8.15 -2.15 -4.59
N VAL A 58 7.18 -1.62 -5.34
CA VAL A 58 5.90 -2.28 -5.63
C VAL A 58 6.09 -3.55 -6.45
N LEU A 59 6.89 -3.50 -7.51
CA LEU A 59 7.10 -4.65 -8.39
C LEU A 59 7.70 -5.87 -7.67
N PRO A 60 8.87 -5.77 -7.00
CA PRO A 60 9.47 -6.94 -6.35
C PRO A 60 8.60 -7.47 -5.20
N THR A 61 7.95 -6.60 -4.42
CA THR A 61 7.07 -7.04 -3.33
C THR A 61 5.89 -7.84 -3.83
N VAL A 62 5.16 -7.33 -4.82
CA VAL A 62 3.96 -7.99 -5.31
C VAL A 62 4.30 -9.23 -6.14
N LEU A 63 5.32 -9.17 -7.01
CA LEU A 63 5.72 -10.35 -7.81
C LEU A 63 6.15 -11.52 -6.93
N ILE A 64 6.88 -11.28 -5.83
CA ILE A 64 7.23 -12.35 -4.89
C ILE A 64 5.98 -12.87 -4.19
N SER A 65 5.03 -11.99 -3.83
CA SER A 65 3.77 -12.44 -3.21
C SER A 65 2.91 -13.28 -4.14
N GLU A 66 2.93 -13.00 -5.45
CA GLU A 66 2.18 -13.77 -6.45
C GLU A 66 2.68 -15.20 -6.60
N LEU A 67 3.95 -15.49 -6.26
CA LEU A 67 4.46 -16.86 -6.24
C LEU A 67 3.73 -17.77 -5.23
N PHE A 68 3.03 -17.17 -4.26
CA PHE A 68 2.24 -17.86 -3.25
C PHE A 68 0.72 -17.70 -3.45
N SER A 69 0.30 -17.09 -4.56
CA SER A 69 -1.11 -16.79 -4.85
C SER A 69 -1.69 -17.77 -5.88
N VAL A 70 -3.00 -17.98 -5.81
CA VAL A 70 -3.76 -18.77 -6.79
C VAL A 70 -4.17 -17.91 -8.00
N VAL A 71 -4.01 -16.59 -7.91
CA VAL A 71 -4.35 -15.63 -8.96
C VAL A 71 -3.34 -15.74 -10.12
N PRO A 72 -3.77 -15.57 -11.39
CA PRO A 72 -2.84 -15.52 -12.52
C PRO A 72 -1.68 -14.54 -12.31
N PHE A 73 -0.47 -15.00 -12.60
CA PHE A 73 0.75 -14.23 -12.40
C PHE A 73 0.74 -12.91 -13.18
N GLY A 74 1.18 -11.84 -12.54
CA GLY A 74 1.27 -10.48 -13.07
C GLY A 74 0.00 -9.62 -12.87
N VAL A 75 -1.16 -10.21 -12.62
CA VAL A 75 -2.43 -9.46 -12.55
C VAL A 75 -2.45 -8.50 -11.35
N SER A 76 -2.06 -8.96 -10.18
CA SER A 76 -2.01 -8.12 -8.98
C SER A 76 -0.84 -7.14 -9.03
N ALA A 77 0.30 -7.55 -9.59
CA ALA A 77 1.47 -6.69 -9.73
C ALA A 77 1.19 -5.48 -10.63
N ILE A 78 0.61 -5.70 -11.82
CA ILE A 78 0.34 -4.62 -12.79
C ILE A 78 -0.76 -3.69 -12.27
N SER A 79 -1.86 -4.24 -11.75
CA SER A 79 -2.97 -3.43 -11.21
C SER A 79 -2.53 -2.52 -10.06
N LEU A 80 -1.76 -3.07 -9.11
CA LEU A 80 -1.30 -2.33 -7.95
C LEU A 80 -0.21 -1.31 -8.33
N PHE A 81 0.69 -1.66 -9.26
CA PHE A 81 1.68 -0.72 -9.78
C PHE A 81 1.05 0.48 -10.49
N ILE A 82 0.09 0.26 -11.39
CA ILE A 82 -0.60 1.35 -12.09
C ILE A 82 -1.38 2.23 -11.11
N SER A 83 -2.09 1.62 -10.16
CA SER A 83 -2.83 2.37 -9.14
C SER A 83 -1.92 3.30 -8.34
N PHE A 84 -0.79 2.78 -7.85
CA PHE A 84 0.15 3.59 -7.09
C PHE A 84 0.93 4.59 -7.95
N LEU A 85 1.19 4.29 -9.23
CA LEU A 85 1.78 5.26 -10.15
C LEU A 85 0.87 6.48 -10.30
N ILE A 86 -0.42 6.27 -10.55
CA ILE A 86 -1.41 7.35 -10.68
C ILE A 86 -1.53 8.11 -9.36
N THR A 87 -1.60 7.39 -8.23
CA THR A 87 -1.73 8.00 -6.91
C THR A 87 -0.50 8.83 -6.53
N ASN A 88 0.70 8.32 -6.78
CA ASN A 88 1.94 9.05 -6.53
C ASN A 88 2.05 10.30 -7.42
N TRP A 89 1.63 10.19 -8.69
CA TRP A 89 1.57 11.34 -9.60
C TRP A 89 0.61 12.42 -9.09
N LEU A 90 -0.59 12.03 -8.60
CA LEU A 90 -1.55 12.94 -8.00
C LEU A 90 -0.97 13.63 -6.74
N LEU A 91 -0.29 12.87 -5.87
CA LEU A 91 0.29 13.39 -4.63
C LEU A 91 1.50 14.30 -4.82
N LEU A 92 2.24 14.15 -5.93
CA LEU A 92 3.39 15.00 -6.22
C LEU A 92 2.98 16.27 -6.97
N ASN A 93 1.99 16.22 -7.85
CA ASN A 93 1.66 17.32 -8.75
C ASN A 93 0.39 18.11 -8.38
N ILE A 94 -0.63 17.47 -7.80
CA ILE A 94 -1.94 18.10 -7.54
C ILE A 94 -2.17 18.29 -6.04
N ILE A 95 -1.97 17.23 -5.26
CA ILE A 95 -2.34 17.17 -3.85
C ILE A 95 -1.08 17.31 -2.98
N THR A 96 -0.55 18.53 -2.93
CA THR A 96 0.72 18.82 -2.23
C THR A 96 0.58 18.92 -0.72
N ASN A 97 -0.62 19.22 -0.22
CA ASN A 97 -0.89 19.35 1.21
C ASN A 97 -0.79 17.99 1.93
N ARG A 98 -0.24 18.00 3.15
CA ARG A 98 -0.11 16.80 3.99
C ARG A 98 -1.10 16.86 5.14
N SER A 99 -2.33 16.43 4.87
CA SER A 99 -3.41 16.34 5.87
C SER A 99 -3.95 14.92 5.95
N ILE A 100 -4.62 14.61 7.07
CA ILE A 100 -5.28 13.31 7.30
C ILE A 100 -6.31 13.02 6.21
N LEU A 101 -7.08 14.04 5.79
CA LEU A 101 -8.08 13.92 4.74
C LEU A 101 -7.46 13.53 3.40
N ILE A 102 -6.28 14.05 3.10
CA ILE A 102 -5.55 13.71 1.87
C ILE A 102 -5.05 12.27 1.89
N VAL A 103 -4.54 11.81 3.05
CA VAL A 103 -4.13 10.41 3.22
C VAL A 103 -5.32 9.47 3.07
N LEU A 104 -6.46 9.80 3.69
CA LEU A 104 -7.70 9.04 3.57
C LEU A 104 -8.22 9.02 2.12
N PHE A 105 -8.29 10.18 1.46
CA PHE A 105 -8.72 10.29 0.07
C PHE A 105 -7.80 9.50 -0.88
N ALA A 106 -6.48 9.68 -0.77
CA ALA A 106 -5.51 8.96 -1.59
C ALA A 106 -5.54 7.45 -1.33
N GLY A 107 -5.73 7.03 -0.07
CA GLY A 107 -5.91 5.63 0.29
C GLY A 107 -7.16 5.01 -0.35
N ILE A 108 -8.32 5.66 -0.23
CA ILE A 108 -9.57 5.20 -0.84
C ILE A 108 -9.45 5.17 -2.37
N PHE A 109 -8.96 6.25 -2.96
CA PHE A 109 -8.79 6.37 -4.40
C PHE A 109 -7.87 5.28 -4.96
N SER A 110 -6.69 5.09 -4.35
CA SER A 110 -5.74 4.05 -4.78
C SER A 110 -6.29 2.64 -4.59
N PHE A 111 -7.01 2.38 -3.50
CA PHE A 111 -7.60 1.07 -3.26
C PHE A 111 -8.69 0.73 -4.29
N ILE A 112 -9.60 1.67 -4.56
CA ILE A 112 -10.66 1.51 -5.56
C ILE A 112 -10.04 1.30 -6.95
N LEU A 113 -9.03 2.10 -7.31
CA LEU A 113 -8.38 2.01 -8.62
C LEU A 113 -7.64 0.66 -8.76
N TYR A 114 -6.94 0.21 -7.72
CA TYR A 114 -6.30 -1.11 -7.69
C TYR A 114 -7.33 -2.22 -7.93
N ARG A 115 -8.43 -2.20 -7.17
CA ARG A 115 -9.48 -3.21 -7.25
C ARG A 115 -10.20 -3.20 -8.60
N LEU A 116 -10.52 -2.04 -9.17
CA LEU A 116 -11.09 -1.95 -10.52
C LEU A 116 -10.15 -2.54 -11.58
N LEU A 117 -8.86 -2.17 -11.57
CA LEU A 117 -7.88 -2.70 -12.51
C LEU A 117 -7.68 -4.22 -12.35
N PHE A 118 -7.66 -4.71 -11.12
CA PHE A 118 -7.50 -6.14 -10.85
C PHE A 118 -8.61 -6.97 -11.51
N TYR A 119 -9.87 -6.55 -11.40
CA TYR A 119 -10.99 -7.27 -12.02
C TYR A 119 -11.05 -7.07 -13.53
N LEU A 120 -10.68 -5.89 -14.03
CA LEU A 120 -10.54 -5.66 -15.47
C LEU A 120 -9.53 -6.63 -16.09
N PHE A 121 -8.38 -6.84 -15.45
CA PHE A 121 -7.38 -7.80 -15.93
C PHE A 121 -7.83 -9.25 -15.76
N LEU A 122 -8.52 -9.60 -14.67
CA LEU A 122 -9.09 -10.94 -14.52
C LEU A 122 -10.10 -11.26 -15.63
N ILE A 123 -11.07 -10.38 -15.87
CA ILE A 123 -12.08 -10.54 -16.93
C ILE A 123 -11.40 -10.58 -18.31
N GLY A 124 -10.41 -9.71 -18.54
CA GLY A 124 -9.62 -9.75 -19.78
C GLY A 124 -8.89 -11.07 -19.97
N GLY A 125 -8.40 -11.69 -18.89
CA GLY A 125 -7.78 -13.02 -18.92
C GLY A 125 -8.76 -14.14 -19.28
N GLN A 126 -10.04 -14.01 -18.91
CA GLN A 126 -11.06 -15.02 -19.22
C GLN A 126 -11.30 -15.16 -20.73
N LEU A 127 -11.07 -14.09 -21.51
CA LEU A 127 -11.13 -14.14 -22.98
C LEU A 127 -10.13 -15.14 -23.58
N PHE A 128 -9.08 -15.49 -22.84
CA PHE A 128 -8.04 -16.44 -23.25
C PHE A 128 -8.25 -17.85 -22.64
N GLY A 129 -9.44 -18.14 -22.09
CA GLY A 129 -9.85 -19.49 -21.73
C GLY A 129 -9.71 -19.86 -20.25
N SER A 130 -9.51 -18.90 -19.34
CA SER A 130 -9.62 -19.15 -17.89
C SER A 130 -11.08 -19.05 -17.43
N SER A 131 -11.69 -20.16 -17.02
CA SER A 131 -13.00 -20.13 -16.36
C SER A 131 -12.81 -19.96 -14.86
N ILE A 132 -13.04 -18.73 -14.37
CA ILE A 132 -13.08 -18.43 -12.94
C ILE A 132 -14.53 -18.09 -12.60
N ASP A 133 -15.16 -18.89 -11.74
CA ASP A 133 -16.48 -18.59 -11.22
C ASP A 133 -16.38 -17.46 -10.18
N LEU A 134 -16.96 -16.30 -10.52
CA LEU A 134 -16.95 -15.12 -9.67
C LEU A 134 -18.31 -14.95 -8.99
N LEU A 135 -18.39 -15.27 -7.69
CA LEU A 135 -19.53 -14.91 -6.85
C LEU A 135 -19.44 -13.43 -6.45
N TRP A 136 -20.08 -12.57 -7.25
CA TRP A 136 -20.03 -11.10 -7.09
C TRP A 136 -20.44 -10.59 -5.69
N SER A 137 -21.38 -11.26 -5.01
CA SER A 137 -21.85 -10.87 -3.68
C SER A 137 -20.77 -10.99 -2.60
N GLU A 138 -20.03 -12.10 -2.59
CA GLU A 138 -18.96 -12.36 -1.61
C GLU A 138 -17.75 -11.45 -1.87
N ILE A 139 -17.48 -11.18 -3.15
CA ILE A 139 -16.43 -10.26 -3.58
C ILE A 139 -16.66 -8.85 -3.03
N ILE A 140 -17.87 -8.30 -3.17
CA ILE A 140 -18.17 -6.93 -2.73
C ILE A 140 -18.06 -6.81 -1.20
N ILE A 141 -18.52 -7.81 -0.45
CA ILE A 141 -18.45 -7.80 1.02
C ILE A 141 -16.98 -7.86 1.48
N SER A 142 -16.19 -8.78 0.92
CA SER A 142 -14.76 -8.90 1.26
C SER A 142 -13.99 -7.63 0.89
N TRP A 143 -14.31 -7.00 -0.25
CA TRP A 143 -13.76 -5.72 -0.67
C TRP A 143 -14.01 -4.58 0.32
N LEU A 144 -15.24 -4.46 0.80
CA LEU A 144 -15.60 -3.42 1.76
C LEU A 144 -14.82 -3.59 3.07
N TRP A 145 -14.72 -4.82 3.57
CA TRP A 145 -13.95 -5.12 4.78
C TRP A 145 -12.46 -4.86 4.60
N GLU A 146 -11.87 -5.32 3.50
CA GLU A 146 -10.48 -5.04 3.17
C GLU A 146 -10.23 -3.53 3.08
N CYS A 147 -11.09 -2.78 2.39
CA CYS A 147 -11.00 -1.32 2.25
C CYS A 147 -11.00 -0.64 3.62
N VAL A 148 -11.98 -0.95 4.46
CA VAL A 148 -12.13 -0.36 5.80
C VAL A 148 -10.93 -0.69 6.69
N LEU A 149 -10.48 -1.94 6.72
CA LEU A 149 -9.37 -2.37 7.57
C LEU A 149 -8.03 -1.78 7.10
N THR A 150 -7.74 -1.86 5.80
CA THR A 150 -6.46 -1.40 5.23
C THR A 150 -6.30 0.10 5.33
N ILE A 151 -7.31 0.86 4.92
CA ILE A 151 -7.26 2.33 4.93
C ILE A 151 -7.37 2.85 6.37
N GLY A 152 -8.20 2.21 7.21
CA GLY A 152 -8.28 2.55 8.62
C GLY A 152 -6.92 2.45 9.31
N ILE A 153 -6.20 1.35 9.09
CA ILE A 153 -4.85 1.17 9.64
C ILE A 153 -3.84 2.13 8.99
N LEU A 154 -3.96 2.42 7.69
CA LEU A 154 -3.09 3.39 7.01
C LEU A 154 -3.22 4.80 7.63
N VAL A 155 -4.45 5.24 7.91
CA VAL A 155 -4.72 6.53 8.56
C VAL A 155 -4.19 6.54 9.99
N LEU A 156 -4.41 5.45 10.75
CA LEU A 156 -3.84 5.32 12.10
C LEU A 156 -2.31 5.38 12.08
N PHE A 157 -1.67 4.70 11.13
CA PHE A 157 -0.22 4.73 10.96
C PHE A 157 0.28 6.14 10.63
N TYR A 158 -0.44 6.89 9.79
CA TYR A 158 -0.15 8.30 9.55
C TYR A 158 -0.29 9.16 10.81
N LEU A 159 -1.33 8.98 11.61
CA LEU A 159 -1.49 9.71 12.87
C LEU A 159 -0.33 9.44 13.83
N ILE A 160 0.06 8.17 13.99
CA ILE A 160 1.19 7.79 14.84
C ILE A 160 2.48 8.47 14.36
N THR A 161 2.78 8.41 13.06
CA THR A 161 4.01 9.01 12.50
C THR A 161 4.02 10.54 12.62
N THR A 162 2.89 11.21 12.45
CA THR A 162 2.79 12.68 12.65
C THR A 162 2.97 13.09 14.11
N LEU A 163 2.48 12.30 15.07
CA LEU A 163 2.69 12.57 16.50
C LEU A 163 4.17 12.44 16.88
N PHE A 164 4.85 11.39 16.41
CA PHE A 164 6.26 11.19 16.71
C PHE A 164 7.17 12.22 16.03
N THR A 165 6.94 12.53 14.76
CA THR A 165 7.77 13.53 14.04
C THR A 165 7.67 14.92 14.68
N LYS A 166 6.47 15.36 15.09
CA LYS A 166 6.30 16.62 15.82
C LYS A 166 7.02 16.64 17.17
N ARG A 167 7.07 15.51 17.87
CA ARG A 167 7.73 15.39 19.18
C ARG A 167 9.26 15.38 19.08
N PHE A 168 9.82 14.77 18.03
CA PHE A 168 11.28 14.61 17.90
C PHE A 168 12.00 15.73 17.16
N ASN A 169 11.31 16.56 16.36
CA ASN A 169 11.95 17.68 15.66
C ASN A 169 11.08 18.96 15.69
N PRO A 170 10.93 19.60 16.86
CA PRO A 170 10.12 20.79 17.00
C PRO A 170 10.75 21.99 16.26
N SER A 171 10.15 22.39 15.14
CA SER A 171 10.60 23.55 14.36
C SER A 171 10.54 24.87 15.15
N TYR A 172 9.77 24.93 16.25
CA TYR A 172 9.65 26.10 17.12
C TYR A 172 10.91 26.38 17.97
N VAL A 173 11.76 25.38 18.22
CA VAL A 173 13.01 25.58 18.99
C VAL A 173 14.10 26.24 18.14
N ILE A 174 14.09 26.02 16.83
CA ILE A 174 15.13 26.50 15.90
C ILE A 174 14.94 27.97 15.56
N LEU A 175 13.68 28.43 15.41
CA LEU A 175 13.36 29.83 15.11
C LEU A 175 13.76 30.78 16.25
N ASN A 176 13.62 30.36 17.50
CA ASN A 176 14.00 31.21 18.64
C ASN A 176 15.53 31.39 18.77
N ARG A 177 16.35 30.57 18.11
CA ARG A 177 17.81 30.70 18.14
C ARG A 177 18.37 31.64 17.07
N LYS A 178 17.62 31.87 15.98
CA LYS A 178 18.04 32.76 14.88
C LYS A 178 17.76 34.24 15.14
N ASN A 179 16.85 34.56 16.08
CA ASN A 179 16.52 35.94 16.45
C ASN A 179 17.31 36.44 17.67
N ILE A 180 18.31 35.68 18.14
CA ILE A 180 19.14 36.02 19.31
C ILE A 180 20.60 36.33 18.89
N PHE A 181 20.94 36.27 17.60
CA PHE A 181 22.26 36.66 17.07
C PHE A 181 22.13 37.70 15.97
#